data_AF-A0A453QWL0-F1
#
_entry.id   AF-A0A453QWL0-F1
#
_cell.length_a   1.000
_cell.length_b   1.000
_cell.length_c   1.000
_cell.angle_alpha   90.00
_cell.angle_beta   90.00
_cell.angle_gamma   90.00
#
_symmetry.space_group_name_H-M   'P 1'
#
loop_
_entity.id
_entity.type
_entity.pdbx_description
1 polymer ?
#
loop_
_entity_poly.entity_id
_entity_poly.type
_entity_poly.pdbx_seq_one_letter_code
_entity_poly.pdbx_strand_id
1 'polypeptide(L)'
;MEAAEFSAATGCQHTGATKAVLAQRARTAWWEPGCNIIGGKHFQMEGYGTDQVKTQDQRLDWSDRLHLKVEPEDERNLALWPIHPKSFRDDLHEYTLRSKRIKDDILRAMAKLLELDEDCLVNQFSDRALTYARFNYYPPCPRPDLVLGIKPHSDVYALTVLLMDKDVAGLQFLRDGTWYNVPAASNYTLL
;
A
#
# COMPACT_ATOMS: atom_id res chain seq x y z
N MET A 1 9.95 13.41 17.16
CA MET A 1 10.13 12.32 16.19
C MET A 1 9.09 12.58 15.12
N GLU A 2 9.57 13.15 14.01
CA GLU A 2 8.75 13.74 12.96
C GLU A 2 8.17 12.60 12.12
N ALA A 3 6.84 12.50 12.02
CA ALA A 3 6.18 11.51 11.20
C ALA A 3 6.44 11.87 9.73
N ALA A 4 7.09 10.99 8.98
CA ALA A 4 7.12 11.10 7.53
C ALA A 4 5.71 10.76 7.02
N GLU A 5 5.03 11.74 6.41
CA GLU A 5 3.82 11.48 5.63
C GLU A 5 4.25 11.01 4.25
N PHE A 6 3.71 9.88 3.79
CA PHE A 6 3.95 9.33 2.46
C PHE A 6 2.66 9.48 1.62
N SER A 7 2.77 9.99 0.40
CA SER A 7 1.64 10.08 -0.54
C SER A 7 2.11 9.67 -1.92
N ALA A 8 1.30 8.91 -2.66
CA ALA A 8 1.57 8.65 -4.07
C ALA A 8 0.73 9.62 -4.92
N ALA A 9 1.35 10.63 -5.52
CA ALA A 9 0.72 11.53 -6.47
C ALA A 9 1.48 11.52 -7.81
N THR A 10 0.78 11.17 -8.89
CA THR A 10 1.31 11.26 -10.25
C THR A 10 0.91 12.62 -10.84
N GLY A 11 1.86 13.53 -10.99
CA GLY A 11 1.65 14.80 -11.69
C GLY A 11 2.50 14.83 -12.97
N CYS A 12 1.88 14.65 -14.14
CA CYS A 12 2.52 14.92 -15.43
C CYS A 12 1.89 16.19 -16.04
N GLN A 13 2.72 17.20 -16.30
CA GLN A 13 2.34 18.51 -16.83
C GLN A 13 2.15 18.45 -18.37
N HIS A 14 0.99 18.87 -18.89
CA HIS A 14 0.85 20.00 -19.82
C HIS A 14 -0.54 20.11 -20.52
N THR A 15 -1.06 21.34 -20.48
CA THR A 15 -1.92 22.09 -21.43
C THR A 15 -3.25 21.52 -21.93
N GLY A 16 -4.34 22.22 -21.58
CA GLY A 16 -5.58 22.27 -22.39
C GLY A 16 -6.86 22.13 -21.57
N ALA A 17 -7.52 23.25 -21.28
CA ALA A 17 -8.85 23.26 -20.67
C ALA A 17 -9.89 22.58 -21.58
N THR A 18 -10.78 21.74 -21.05
CA THR A 18 -12.21 22.03 -20.79
C THR A 18 -12.94 20.72 -20.42
N LYS A 19 -13.93 20.85 -19.54
CA LYS A 19 -15.00 19.89 -19.15
C LYS A 19 -14.67 18.85 -18.07
N ALA A 20 -15.11 19.22 -16.87
CA ALA A 20 -15.45 18.33 -15.77
C ALA A 20 -16.62 17.39 -16.16
N VAL A 21 -16.69 16.28 -15.42
CA VAL A 21 -17.75 15.25 -15.44
C VAL A 21 -17.71 14.35 -16.68
N LEU A 22 -16.99 13.23 -16.56
CA LEU A 22 -17.28 11.87 -17.10
C LEU A 22 -15.98 11.09 -17.30
N ALA A 23 -15.58 10.28 -16.31
CA ALA A 23 -14.67 9.16 -16.54
C ALA A 23 -14.75 8.14 -15.40
N GLN A 24 -15.95 7.60 -15.14
CA GLN A 24 -16.13 6.39 -14.32
C GLN A 24 -16.69 5.21 -15.14
N ARG A 25 -16.52 5.28 -16.46
CA ARG A 25 -16.95 4.25 -17.42
C ARG A 25 -15.75 3.70 -18.19
N ALA A 26 -14.94 2.91 -17.50
CA ALA A 26 -14.09 1.88 -18.08
C ALA A 26 -13.70 0.86 -17.00
N ARG A 27 -14.66 0.37 -16.21
CA ARG A 27 -14.46 -0.86 -15.43
C ARG A 27 -14.67 -2.02 -16.37
N THR A 28 -13.58 -2.57 -16.88
CA THR A 28 -13.56 -3.73 -17.79
C THR A 28 -14.16 -4.97 -17.10
N ALA A 29 -15.39 -5.31 -17.49
CA ALA A 29 -15.94 -6.64 -17.79
C ALA A 29 -15.64 -7.89 -16.92
N TRP A 30 -15.05 -7.81 -15.73
CA TRP A 30 -14.79 -9.01 -14.91
C TRP A 30 -15.18 -8.94 -13.43
N TRP A 31 -15.66 -7.80 -12.90
CA TRP A 31 -16.04 -7.73 -11.48
C TRP A 31 -16.92 -6.52 -11.14
N GLU A 32 -17.89 -6.70 -10.23
CA GLU A 32 -18.78 -5.64 -9.74
C GLU A 32 -18.08 -4.68 -8.75
N PRO A 33 -18.53 -3.42 -8.63
CA PRO A 33 -17.94 -2.44 -7.71
C PRO A 33 -18.21 -2.80 -6.24
N GLY A 34 -17.14 -3.15 -5.50
CA GLY A 34 -17.14 -3.20 -4.04
C GLY A 34 -17.13 -4.61 -3.42
N CYS A 35 -16.04 -5.36 -3.60
CA CYS A 35 -15.89 -6.71 -3.03
C CYS A 35 -15.64 -6.74 -1.51
N ASN A 36 -15.33 -5.59 -0.88
CA ASN A 36 -15.01 -5.50 0.55
C ASN A 36 -16.22 -5.17 1.45
N ILE A 37 -17.45 -5.19 0.93
CA ILE A 37 -18.67 -4.99 1.73
C ILE A 37 -19.48 -6.29 1.72
N ILE A 38 -19.40 -7.06 2.80
CA ILE A 38 -20.15 -8.31 2.96
C ILE A 38 -21.63 -7.96 3.22
N GLY A 39 -22.51 -8.45 2.34
CA GLY A 39 -23.96 -8.29 2.46
C GLY A 39 -24.44 -6.84 2.49
N GLY A 40 -23.67 -5.90 1.95
CA GLY A 40 -24.00 -4.47 1.94
C GLY A 40 -23.90 -3.75 3.29
N LYS A 41 -23.41 -4.41 4.35
CA LYS A 41 -23.45 -3.87 5.73
C LYS A 41 -22.11 -3.93 6.48
N HIS A 42 -21.26 -4.91 6.19
CA HIS A 42 -20.02 -5.12 6.94
C HIS A 42 -18.80 -4.90 6.06
N PHE A 43 -17.94 -3.97 6.45
CA PHE A 43 -16.66 -3.77 5.79
C PHE A 43 -15.70 -4.90 6.16
N GLN A 44 -15.11 -5.52 5.15
CA GLN A 44 -14.06 -6.51 5.26
C GLN A 44 -12.73 -5.85 4.87
N MET A 45 -11.75 -5.86 5.77
CA MET A 45 -10.45 -5.23 5.54
C MET A 45 -9.60 -5.99 4.51
N GLU A 46 -9.67 -7.33 4.55
CA GLU A 46 -8.97 -8.22 3.63
C GLU A 46 -9.77 -8.44 2.35
N GLY A 47 -9.07 -8.69 1.24
CA GLY A 47 -9.66 -8.91 -0.08
C GLY A 47 -9.39 -7.76 -1.05
N TYR A 48 -10.04 -7.85 -2.20
CA TYR A 48 -9.91 -6.90 -3.30
C TYR A 48 -10.97 -5.79 -3.21
N GLY A 49 -10.53 -4.54 -3.22
CA GLY A 49 -11.45 -3.41 -3.32
C GLY A 49 -10.81 -2.10 -2.92
N THR A 50 -11.65 -1.17 -2.52
CA THR A 50 -11.24 0.17 -2.07
C THR A 50 -11.38 0.29 -0.55
N ASP A 51 -10.77 1.33 0.02
CA ASP A 51 -10.99 1.72 1.41
C ASP A 51 -12.49 2.03 1.66
N GLN A 52 -12.92 1.92 2.91
CA GLN A 52 -14.30 2.21 3.32
C GLN A 52 -14.68 3.67 3.04
N VAL A 53 -15.84 3.86 2.41
CA VAL A 53 -16.48 5.16 2.26
C VAL A 53 -17.28 5.46 3.53
N LYS A 54 -16.90 6.49 4.27
CA LYS A 54 -17.49 6.88 5.55
C LYS A 54 -18.46 8.05 5.41
N THR A 55 -18.25 8.93 4.44
CA THR A 55 -19.08 10.12 4.20
C THR A 55 -19.36 10.31 2.71
N GLN A 56 -20.42 11.03 2.39
CA GLN A 56 -20.83 11.30 1.01
C GLN A 56 -19.81 12.18 0.26
N ASP A 57 -19.14 13.09 0.96
CA ASP A 57 -18.16 14.01 0.38
C ASP A 57 -16.71 13.50 0.45
N GLN A 58 -16.52 12.23 0.84
CA GLN A 58 -15.20 11.64 0.94
C GLN A 58 -14.53 11.58 -0.43
N ARG A 59 -13.35 12.20 -0.54
CA ARG A 59 -12.48 12.02 -1.70
C ARG A 59 -11.96 10.58 -1.70
N LEU A 60 -12.13 9.90 -2.83
CA LEU A 60 -11.69 8.53 -3.02
C LEU A 60 -10.31 8.49 -3.65
N ASP A 61 -9.53 7.50 -3.25
CA ASP A 61 -8.23 7.21 -3.81
C ASP A 61 -8.39 6.68 -5.25
N TRP A 62 -7.53 7.12 -6.16
CA TRP A 62 -7.47 6.63 -7.55
C TRP A 62 -6.62 5.37 -7.62
N SER A 63 -7.04 4.33 -6.91
CA SER A 63 -6.37 3.05 -6.85
C SER A 63 -7.34 1.92 -6.59
N ASP A 64 -6.98 0.74 -7.08
CA ASP A 64 -7.53 -0.52 -6.61
C ASP A 64 -6.52 -1.16 -5.65
N ARG A 65 -7.01 -1.87 -4.62
CA ARG A 65 -6.15 -2.56 -3.64
C ARG A 65 -6.55 -4.01 -3.47
N LEU A 66 -5.55 -4.87 -3.31
CA LEU A 66 -5.68 -6.18 -2.68
C LEU A 66 -4.96 -6.13 -1.34
N HIS A 67 -5.64 -6.53 -0.26
CA HIS A 67 -5.03 -6.60 1.06
C HIS A 67 -5.22 -7.96 1.70
N LEU A 68 -4.14 -8.55 2.15
CA LEU A 68 -4.13 -9.92 2.64
C LEU A 68 -3.38 -9.96 3.96
N LYS A 69 -3.95 -10.61 4.97
CA LYS A 69 -3.17 -11.02 6.14
C LYS A 69 -2.20 -12.10 5.70
N VAL A 70 -0.91 -11.89 5.97
CA VAL A 70 0.17 -12.84 5.67
C VAL A 70 0.80 -13.45 6.91
N GLU A 71 0.67 -12.82 8.08
CA GLU A 71 1.06 -13.43 9.37
C GLU A 71 0.01 -13.16 10.45
N PRO A 72 -0.20 -14.11 11.39
CA PRO A 72 0.41 -15.44 11.43
C PRO A 72 -0.17 -16.40 10.37
N GLU A 73 0.60 -17.42 9.96
CA GLU A 73 0.24 -18.30 8.84
C GLU A 73 -1.11 -19.02 8.99
N ASP A 74 -1.40 -19.50 10.20
CA ASP A 74 -2.60 -20.25 10.53
C ASP A 74 -3.87 -19.39 10.57
N GLU A 75 -3.72 -18.06 10.55
CA GLU A 75 -4.83 -17.11 10.46
C GLU A 75 -5.07 -16.57 9.03
N ARG A 76 -4.32 -17.05 8.04
CA ARG A 76 -4.47 -16.59 6.65
C ARG A 76 -5.84 -17.03 6.08
N ASN A 77 -6.61 -16.07 5.58
CA ASN A 77 -7.84 -16.39 4.84
C ASN A 77 -7.53 -16.67 3.36
N LEU A 78 -7.10 -17.90 3.06
CA LEU A 78 -6.71 -18.31 1.70
C LEU A 78 -7.85 -18.29 0.68
N ALA A 79 -9.11 -18.16 1.10
CA ALA A 79 -10.24 -17.98 0.18
C ALA A 79 -10.22 -16.59 -0.50
N LEU A 80 -9.57 -15.59 0.13
CA LEU A 80 -9.40 -14.25 -0.42
C LEU A 80 -8.12 -14.10 -1.25
N TRP A 81 -7.24 -15.10 -1.20
CA TRP A 81 -5.97 -15.06 -1.91
C TRP A 81 -6.16 -15.47 -3.39
N PRO A 82 -5.61 -14.70 -4.34
CA PRO A 82 -5.60 -15.06 -5.75
C PRO A 82 -5.14 -16.50 -5.97
N ILE A 83 -5.84 -17.18 -6.89
CA ILE A 83 -5.49 -18.50 -7.41
C ILE A 83 -4.68 -18.41 -8.72
N HIS A 84 -4.63 -17.21 -9.32
CA HIS A 84 -3.89 -16.91 -10.53
C HIS A 84 -3.03 -15.64 -10.32
N PRO A 85 -1.75 -15.65 -10.75
CA PRO A 85 -1.02 -16.81 -11.27
C PRO A 85 -0.89 -17.92 -10.22
N LYS A 86 -0.72 -19.17 -10.66
CA LYS A 86 -0.65 -20.33 -9.74
C LYS A 86 0.47 -20.19 -8.70
N SER A 87 1.54 -19.48 -9.04
CA SER A 87 2.67 -19.21 -8.16
C SER A 87 2.39 -18.13 -7.10
N PHE A 88 1.29 -17.37 -7.21
CA PHE A 88 1.05 -16.18 -6.37
C PHE A 88 1.24 -16.44 -4.87
N ARG A 89 0.72 -17.57 -4.38
CA ARG A 89 0.76 -17.89 -2.95
C ARG A 89 2.17 -18.20 -2.48
N ASP A 90 2.90 -19.00 -3.26
CA ASP A 90 4.26 -19.40 -2.96
C ASP A 90 5.21 -18.19 -3.06
N ASP A 91 5.03 -17.36 -4.10
CA ASP A 91 5.80 -16.12 -4.30
C ASP A 91 5.56 -15.12 -3.15
N LEU A 92 4.30 -14.93 -2.74
CA LEU A 92 3.96 -14.03 -1.63
C LEU A 92 4.49 -14.55 -0.29
N HIS A 93 4.43 -15.87 -0.06
CA HIS A 93 4.99 -16.48 1.14
C HIS A 93 6.51 -16.27 1.22
N GLU A 94 7.24 -16.57 0.16
CA GLU A 94 8.69 -16.36 0.09
C GLU A 94 9.06 -14.87 0.25
N TYR A 95 8.30 -13.98 -0.40
CA TYR A 95 8.49 -12.54 -0.25
C TYR A 95 8.28 -12.08 1.21
N THR A 96 7.25 -12.60 1.88
CA THR A 96 6.94 -12.27 3.29
C THR A 96 8.05 -12.76 4.22
N LEU A 97 8.55 -13.99 4.02
CA LEU A 97 9.67 -14.53 4.80
C LEU A 97 10.94 -13.69 4.66
N ARG A 98 11.28 -13.26 3.44
CA ARG A 98 12.44 -12.39 3.19
C ARG A 98 12.24 -11.00 3.79
N SER A 99 11.04 -10.43 3.64
CA SER A 99 10.69 -9.12 4.20
C SER A 99 10.76 -9.12 5.73
N LYS A 100 10.36 -10.22 6.39
CA LYS A 100 10.50 -10.38 7.85
C LYS A 100 11.95 -10.28 8.30
N ARG A 101 12.88 -10.95 7.59
CA ARG A 101 14.32 -10.86 7.89
C ARG A 101 14.84 -9.43 7.76
N ILE A 102 14.49 -8.75 6.67
CA ILE A 102 14.86 -7.34 6.45
C ILE A 102 14.31 -6.45 7.57
N LYS A 103 13.05 -6.63 7.95
CA LYS A 103 12.42 -5.89 9.05
C LYS A 103 13.18 -6.11 10.36
N ASP A 104 13.51 -7.36 10.70
CA ASP A 104 14.29 -7.66 11.91
C ASP A 104 15.69 -7.01 11.87
N ASP A 105 16.37 -7.05 10.72
CA ASP A 105 17.69 -6.44 10.56
C ASP A 105 17.66 -4.91 10.68
N ILE A 106 16.64 -4.25 10.11
CA ILE A 106 16.42 -2.81 10.25
C ILE A 106 16.16 -2.44 11.71
N LEU A 107 15.29 -3.19 12.40
CA LEU A 107 14.98 -2.93 13.80
C LEU A 107 16.21 -3.11 14.71
N ARG A 108 17.04 -4.12 14.47
CA ARG A 108 18.32 -4.28 15.18
C ARG A 108 19.29 -3.14 14.91
N ALA A 109 19.39 -2.71 13.65
CA ALA A 109 20.24 -1.57 13.29
C ALA A 109 19.77 -0.27 13.96
N MET A 110 18.45 -0.03 14.01
CA MET A 110 17.86 1.09 14.74
C MET A 110 18.17 1.03 16.24
N ALA A 111 18.03 -0.14 16.86
CA ALA A 111 18.35 -0.33 18.28
C ALA A 111 19.82 0.02 18.57
N LYS A 112 20.75 -0.45 17.73
CA LYS A 112 22.18 -0.10 17.84
C LYS A 112 22.44 1.40 17.70
N LEU A 113 21.82 2.07 16.73
CA LEU A 113 21.97 3.52 16.52
C LEU A 113 21.44 4.34 17.70
N LEU A 114 20.48 3.79 18.44
CA LEU A 114 19.92 4.38 19.65
C LEU A 114 20.65 3.95 20.93
N GLU A 115 21.76 3.20 20.81
CA GLU A 115 22.53 2.65 21.94
C GLU A 115 21.70 1.76 22.89
N LEU A 116 20.74 1.00 22.31
CA LEU A 116 19.90 0.04 23.01
C LEU A 116 20.41 -1.40 22.82
N ASP A 117 19.87 -2.32 23.61
CA ASP A 117 20.04 -3.77 23.37
C ASP A 117 19.54 -4.13 21.96
N GLU A 118 20.35 -4.90 21.22
CA GLU A 118 20.17 -5.13 19.78
C GLU A 118 18.79 -5.72 19.45
N ASP A 119 18.30 -6.65 20.26
CA ASP A 119 17.03 -7.33 20.01
C ASP A 119 15.85 -6.63 20.69
N CYS A 120 16.05 -5.52 21.43
CA CYS A 120 14.98 -4.90 22.22
C CYS A 120 13.77 -4.47 21.40
N LEU A 121 13.98 -3.97 20.17
CA LEU A 121 12.92 -3.53 19.26
C LEU A 121 12.25 -4.71 18.57
N VAL A 122 13.02 -5.73 18.18
CA VAL A 122 12.47 -6.96 17.59
C VAL A 122 11.59 -7.69 18.61
N ASN A 123 12.03 -7.75 19.86
CA ASN A 123 11.32 -8.41 20.96
C ASN A 123 10.02 -7.69 21.38
N GLN A 124 9.76 -6.47 20.89
CA GLN A 124 8.44 -5.82 21.06
C GLN A 124 7.34 -6.49 20.23
N PHE A 125 7.72 -7.24 19.19
CA PHE A 125 6.80 -7.97 18.35
C PHE A 125 6.71 -9.42 18.83
N SER A 126 5.51 -9.89 19.12
CA SER A 126 5.30 -11.31 19.41
C SER A 126 5.54 -12.16 18.16
N ASP A 127 5.77 -13.46 18.34
CA ASP A 127 5.80 -14.43 17.22
C ASP A 127 4.48 -14.46 16.43
N ARG A 128 3.42 -13.83 16.95
CA ARG A 128 2.10 -13.71 16.32
C ARG A 128 1.79 -12.29 15.87
N ALA A 129 2.80 -11.44 15.71
CA ALA A 129 2.63 -10.08 15.21
C ALA A 129 1.96 -10.09 13.83
N LEU A 130 0.87 -9.31 13.73
CA LEU A 130 0.09 -9.24 12.50
C LEU A 130 0.91 -8.58 11.39
N THR A 131 0.99 -9.25 10.25
CA THR A 131 1.62 -8.70 9.04
C THR A 131 0.62 -8.78 7.89
N TYR A 132 0.56 -7.71 7.10
CA TYR A 132 -0.32 -7.60 5.94
C TYR A 132 0.47 -7.26 4.68
N ALA A 133 0.09 -7.89 3.57
CA ALA A 133 0.51 -7.47 2.24
C ALA A 133 -0.56 -6.56 1.63
N ARG A 134 -0.16 -5.36 1.17
CA ARG A 134 -1.02 -4.43 0.43
C ARG A 134 -0.47 -4.31 -1.00
N PHE A 135 -1.23 -4.78 -1.98
CA PHE A 135 -0.96 -4.54 -3.39
C PHE A 135 -1.81 -3.35 -3.82
N ASN A 136 -1.19 -2.35 -4.43
CA ASN A 136 -1.88 -1.20 -4.97
C ASN A 136 -1.72 -1.19 -6.50
N TYR A 137 -2.83 -1.00 -7.21
CA TYR A 137 -2.85 -0.81 -8.64
C TYR A 137 -3.36 0.59 -8.94
N TYR A 138 -2.57 1.38 -9.67
CA TYR A 138 -2.87 2.76 -10.04
C TYR A 138 -3.18 2.83 -11.54
N PRO A 139 -4.46 2.77 -11.94
CA PRO A 139 -4.81 2.86 -13.35
C PRO A 139 -4.45 4.24 -13.92
N PRO A 140 -4.10 4.35 -15.22
CA PRO A 140 -3.91 5.64 -15.88
C PRO A 140 -5.11 6.57 -15.65
N CYS A 141 -4.84 7.82 -15.26
CA CYS A 141 -5.87 8.81 -14.99
C CYS A 141 -5.90 9.87 -16.09
N PRO A 142 -7.06 10.16 -16.71
CA PRO A 142 -7.19 11.26 -17.67
C PRO A 142 -7.05 12.66 -17.04
N ARG A 143 -7.29 12.77 -15.72
CA ARG A 143 -7.25 14.03 -14.95
C ARG A 143 -6.44 13.85 -13.66
N PRO A 144 -5.12 13.60 -13.78
CA PRO A 144 -4.27 13.36 -12.63
C PRO A 144 -4.16 14.58 -11.71
N ASP A 145 -4.47 15.77 -12.22
CA ASP A 145 -4.55 17.02 -11.47
C ASP A 145 -5.70 17.08 -10.44
N LEU A 146 -6.68 16.17 -10.55
CA LEU A 146 -7.88 16.17 -9.71
C LEU A 146 -7.94 15.02 -8.70
N VAL A 147 -7.01 14.07 -8.77
CA VAL A 147 -7.03 12.84 -7.97
C VAL A 147 -5.66 12.55 -7.38
N LEU A 148 -5.64 11.74 -6.32
CA LEU A 148 -4.42 11.18 -5.76
C LEU A 148 -4.50 9.66 -5.88
N GLY A 149 -3.35 9.01 -6.10
CA GLY A 149 -3.28 7.55 -6.10
C GLY A 149 -3.65 7.01 -4.72
N ILE A 150 -2.99 7.54 -3.69
CA ILE A 150 -3.38 7.40 -2.28
C ILE A 150 -3.27 8.76 -1.60
N LYS A 151 -4.31 9.15 -0.86
CA LYS A 151 -4.35 10.33 0.00
C LYS A 151 -3.13 10.42 0.95
N PRO A 152 -2.69 11.62 1.33
CA PRO A 152 -1.63 11.79 2.31
C PRO A 152 -1.96 11.07 3.62
N HIS A 153 -1.00 10.31 4.13
CA HIS A 153 -1.12 9.61 5.40
C HIS A 153 0.26 9.28 5.97
N SER A 154 0.29 8.93 7.24
CA SER A 154 1.38 8.16 7.83
C SER A 154 0.91 6.72 8.04
N ASP A 155 1.83 5.79 7.89
CA ASP A 155 1.55 4.38 8.14
C ASP A 155 1.25 4.15 9.62
N VAL A 156 0.28 3.26 9.87
CA VAL A 156 -0.09 2.83 11.23
C VAL A 156 0.74 1.64 11.71
N TYR A 157 1.53 1.06 10.82
CA TYR A 157 2.39 -0.10 11.11
C TYR A 157 3.77 0.37 11.59
N ALA A 158 4.45 -0.49 12.35
CA ALA A 158 5.76 -0.15 12.89
C ALA A 158 6.86 -0.04 11.81
N LEU A 159 6.76 -0.85 10.76
CA LEU A 159 7.63 -0.78 9.58
C LEU A 159 6.84 -1.23 8.35
N THR A 160 7.00 -0.50 7.24
CA THR A 160 6.52 -0.88 5.93
C THR A 160 7.73 -1.21 5.07
N VAL A 161 7.66 -2.30 4.30
CA VAL A 161 8.68 -2.64 3.30
C VAL A 161 8.03 -2.49 1.95
N LEU A 162 8.34 -1.40 1.25
CA LEU A 162 7.70 -1.06 -0.01
C LEU A 162 8.50 -1.57 -1.22
N LEU A 163 7.84 -2.35 -2.08
CA LEU A 163 8.33 -2.67 -3.42
C LEU A 163 7.61 -1.81 -4.46
N MET A 164 8.36 -0.94 -5.14
CA MET A 164 7.84 -0.04 -6.17
C MET A 164 8.02 -0.61 -7.58
N ASP A 165 7.17 -0.14 -8.50
CA ASP A 165 7.38 -0.35 -9.93
C ASP A 165 8.70 0.31 -10.37
N LYS A 166 9.48 -0.41 -11.19
CA LYS A 166 10.80 0.03 -11.65
C LYS A 166 10.75 1.17 -12.68
N ASP A 167 9.65 1.26 -13.43
CA ASP A 167 9.51 2.16 -14.58
C ASP A 167 8.53 3.32 -14.28
N VAL A 168 7.76 3.22 -13.20
CA VAL A 168 6.73 4.20 -12.83
C VAL A 168 7.04 4.86 -11.48
N ALA A 169 7.41 6.14 -11.53
CA ALA A 169 7.49 6.98 -10.34
C ALA A 169 6.10 7.41 -9.85
N GLY A 170 5.97 7.71 -8.56
CA GLY A 170 4.71 8.22 -8.03
C GLY A 170 4.71 8.42 -6.52
N LEU A 171 5.57 7.73 -5.77
CA LEU A 171 5.70 7.96 -4.34
C LEU A 171 6.33 9.33 -4.06
N GLN A 172 5.77 9.99 -3.06
CA GLN A 172 6.22 11.25 -2.50
C GLN A 172 6.26 11.15 -0.98
N PHE A 173 7.10 11.95 -0.35
CA PHE A 173 7.10 12.14 1.11
C PHE A 173 7.02 13.63 1.44
N LEU A 174 6.35 13.95 2.54
CA LEU A 174 6.27 15.31 3.08
C LEU A 174 7.40 15.54 4.08
N ARG A 175 8.12 16.63 3.91
CA ARG A 175 9.12 17.12 4.86
C ARG A 175 9.09 18.63 4.90
N ASP A 176 9.02 19.22 6.09
CA ASP A 176 9.02 20.68 6.28
C ASP A 176 7.95 21.39 5.43
N GLY A 177 6.75 20.81 5.34
CA GLY A 177 5.62 21.33 4.53
C GLY A 177 5.81 21.21 3.01
N THR A 178 6.86 20.55 2.54
CA THR A 178 7.19 20.39 1.12
C THR A 178 7.14 18.93 0.70
N TRP A 179 6.47 18.63 -0.41
CA TRP A 179 6.42 17.29 -1.00
C TRP A 179 7.64 17.02 -1.87
N TYR A 180 8.29 15.88 -1.64
CA TYR A 180 9.45 15.42 -2.39
C TYR A 180 9.14 14.12 -3.12
N ASN A 181 9.48 14.05 -4.40
CA ASN A 181 9.34 12.83 -5.20
C ASN A 181 10.41 11.82 -4.79
N VAL A 182 10.00 10.57 -4.63
CA VAL A 182 10.91 9.43 -4.62
C VAL A 182 11.09 8.95 -6.06
N PRO A 183 12.33 8.91 -6.59
CA PRO A 183 12.58 8.39 -7.92
C PRO A 183 12.07 6.95 -8.07
N ALA A 184 11.69 6.57 -9.29
CA ALA A 184 11.48 5.16 -9.58
C ALA A 184 12.77 4.41 -9.28
N ALA A 185 12.69 3.40 -8.40
CA ALA A 185 13.86 2.69 -7.94
C ALA A 185 14.41 1.80 -9.05
N SER A 186 15.62 2.07 -9.52
CA SER A 186 16.37 1.08 -10.31
C SER A 186 16.85 0.00 -9.36
N ASN A 187 16.19 -1.15 -9.36
CA ASN A 187 16.53 -2.38 -8.64
C ASN A 187 16.98 -2.17 -7.17
N TYR A 188 16.14 -2.59 -6.22
CA TYR A 188 16.49 -2.83 -4.80
C TYR A 188 16.39 -1.68 -3.79
N THR A 189 15.62 -0.62 -4.04
CA THR A 189 15.29 0.33 -2.96
C THR A 189 14.10 -0.18 -2.16
N LEU A 190 14.36 -0.60 -0.92
CA LEU A 190 13.34 -0.79 0.11
C LEU A 190 13.21 0.56 0.83
N LEU A 191 12.01 1.11 0.84
CA LEU A 191 11.65 2.30 1.62
C LEU A 191 10.82 1.86 2.82
#